data_AF-A0A6J8DBZ6-F1
#
_entry.id   AF-A0A6J8DBZ6-F1
#
_cell.length_a   1.000
_cell.length_b   1.000
_cell.length_c   1.000
_cell.angle_alpha   90.00
_cell.angle_beta   90.00
_cell.angle_gamma   90.00
#
_symmetry.space_group_name_H-M   'P 1'
#
loop_
_entity.id
_entity.type
_entity.pdbx_description
1 polymer ?
#
loop_
_entity_poly.entity_id
_entity_poly.type
_entity_poly.pdbx_seq_one_letter_code
_entity_poly.pdbx_strand_id
1 'polypeptide(L)'
;MMEQGSPIKTIEGDGDNTLMARIRSELGVNIKKKLDKNHSVKKIVKKLYDLQQNQKDLKLTNLVVKPLSKTIRYIFAKNQGQPEALQRDLAAFIPHQFGDHSKCEARFCGYKRKPGVKYLHRSLPYKAPLKNPALCEKLVSMFEPIVGNATVYSDLGSSQACEAAHRTASLRAPKHLHYGESESLDYKLKATAACINEGRSYLSEVNDS
;
A
#
# COMPACT_ATOMS: atom_id res chain seq x y z
N MET A 1 29.23 23.14 -17.24
CA MET A 1 27.77 22.94 -17.35
C MET A 1 27.48 21.63 -16.65
N MET A 2 26.79 21.64 -15.51
CA MET A 2 26.47 20.40 -14.79
C MET A 2 25.53 19.58 -15.65
N GLU A 3 25.96 18.40 -16.11
CA GLU A 3 25.06 17.40 -16.69
C GLU A 3 23.96 17.14 -15.67
N GLN A 4 22.75 17.58 -16.01
CA GLN A 4 21.57 17.33 -15.20
C GLN A 4 21.28 15.82 -15.27
N GLY A 5 21.77 15.10 -14.27
CA GLY A 5 21.38 13.72 -14.01
C GLY A 5 19.86 13.57 -14.09
N SER A 6 19.41 12.43 -14.61
CA SER A 6 18.00 12.16 -14.93
C SER A 6 17.07 12.63 -13.81
N PRO A 7 16.09 13.52 -14.09
CA PRO A 7 15.26 14.10 -13.03
C PRO A 7 14.45 13.00 -12.35
N ILE A 8 14.64 12.84 -11.04
CA ILE A 8 13.89 11.87 -10.22
C ILE A 8 12.40 12.20 -10.31
N LYS A 9 11.63 11.35 -11.00
CA LYS A 9 10.19 11.58 -11.22
C LYS A 9 9.31 11.07 -10.09
N THR A 10 9.76 10.03 -9.38
CA THR A 10 8.98 9.34 -8.35
C THR A 10 9.84 8.99 -7.14
N ILE A 11 9.30 9.20 -5.95
CA ILE A 11 9.86 8.69 -4.69
C ILE A 11 8.88 7.67 -4.10
N GLU A 12 9.38 6.47 -3.83
CA GLU A 12 8.62 5.43 -3.12
C GLU A 12 8.88 5.52 -1.61
N GLY A 13 7.83 5.48 -0.80
CA GLY A 13 7.98 5.59 0.65
C GLY A 13 6.68 5.37 1.41
N ASP A 14 6.75 5.50 2.73
CA ASP A 14 5.58 5.36 3.59
C ASP A 14 4.60 6.55 3.44
N GLY A 15 3.59 6.64 4.30
CA GLY A 15 2.62 7.74 4.24
C GLY A 15 3.14 9.09 4.74
N ASP A 16 4.38 9.22 5.20
CA ASP A 16 4.88 10.46 5.81
C ASP A 16 5.23 11.52 4.76
N ASN A 17 4.52 12.64 4.80
CA ASN A 17 4.66 13.71 3.81
C ASN A 17 5.65 14.80 4.23
N THR A 18 6.30 14.69 5.40
CA THR A 18 7.33 15.65 5.83
C THR A 18 8.47 15.77 4.82
N LEU A 19 8.96 14.64 4.30
CA LEU A 19 9.99 14.63 3.26
C LEU A 19 9.52 15.34 1.98
N MET A 20 8.29 15.07 1.53
CA MET A 20 7.75 15.72 0.33
C MET A 20 7.55 17.21 0.52
N ALA A 21 7.16 17.65 1.72
CA ALA A 21 7.03 19.05 2.06
C ALA A 21 8.40 19.75 1.99
N ARG A 22 9.45 19.14 2.57
CA ARG A 22 10.83 19.65 2.50
C ARG A 22 11.36 19.72 1.08
N ILE A 23 11.18 18.66 0.29
CA ILE A 23 11.58 18.63 -1.13
C ILE A 23 10.94 19.80 -1.89
N ARG A 24 9.64 20.05 -1.68
CA ARG A 24 8.96 21.17 -2.33
C ARG A 24 9.46 22.53 -1.86
N SER A 25 9.73 22.70 -0.56
CA SER A 25 10.17 23.98 -0.02
C SER A 25 11.63 24.30 -0.34
N GLU A 26 12.51 23.31 -0.32
CA GLU A 26 13.95 23.51 -0.46
C GLU A 26 14.43 23.39 -1.91
N LEU A 27 13.84 22.48 -2.68
CA LEU A 27 14.29 22.19 -4.05
C LEU A 27 13.33 22.73 -5.13
N GLY A 28 12.12 23.18 -4.76
CA GLY A 28 11.13 23.69 -5.71
C GLY A 28 10.61 22.66 -6.73
N VAL A 29 10.95 21.38 -6.56
CA VAL A 29 10.57 20.31 -7.49
C VAL A 29 9.29 19.62 -7.06
N ASN A 30 8.45 19.30 -8.05
CA ASN A 30 7.23 18.52 -7.83
C ASN A 30 7.47 17.05 -8.17
N ILE A 31 7.86 16.26 -7.17
CA ILE A 31 8.09 14.82 -7.32
C ILE A 31 6.80 14.06 -6.99
N LYS A 32 6.47 13.04 -7.80
CA LYS A 32 5.35 12.15 -7.49
C LYS A 32 5.74 11.23 -6.34
N LYS A 33 4.88 11.13 -5.32
CA LYS A 33 5.05 10.14 -4.25
C LYS A 33 4.27 8.88 -4.57
N LYS A 34 4.92 7.73 -4.43
CA LYS A 34 4.32 6.41 -4.55
C LYS A 34 4.32 5.73 -3.18
N LEU A 35 3.14 5.34 -2.71
CA LEU A 35 2.99 4.81 -1.35
C LEU A 35 3.42 3.36 -1.27
N ASP A 36 4.12 2.99 -0.20
CA ASP A 36 4.46 1.62 0.09
C ASP A 36 3.21 0.75 0.25
N LYS A 37 3.16 -0.36 -0.51
CA LYS A 37 1.98 -1.24 -0.55
C LYS A 37 1.69 -1.88 0.80
N ASN A 38 2.68 -2.51 1.44
CA ASN A 38 2.44 -3.23 2.69
C ASN A 38 2.04 -2.27 3.80
N HIS A 39 2.68 -1.10 3.89
CA HIS A 39 2.36 -0.08 4.87
C HIS A 39 0.95 0.46 4.66
N SER A 40 0.56 0.76 3.42
CA SER A 40 -0.79 1.23 3.09
C SER A 40 -1.86 0.21 3.47
N VAL A 41 -1.68 -1.06 3.07
CA VAL A 41 -2.63 -2.13 3.40
C VAL A 41 -2.64 -2.44 4.91
N LYS A 42 -1.48 -2.41 5.57
CA LYS A 42 -1.38 -2.58 7.04
C LYS A 42 -2.15 -1.48 7.76
N LYS A 43 -2.09 -0.22 7.32
CA LYS A 43 -2.87 0.88 7.89
C LYS A 43 -4.38 0.63 7.80
N ILE A 44 -4.86 0.14 6.65
CA ILE A 44 -6.29 -0.21 6.46
C ILE A 44 -6.68 -1.37 7.38
N VAL A 45 -5.88 -2.43 7.42
CA VAL A 45 -6.12 -3.59 8.30
C VAL A 45 -6.09 -3.17 9.77
N LYS A 46 -5.19 -2.25 10.16
CA LYS A 46 -5.13 -1.72 11.52
C LYS A 46 -6.44 -1.03 11.90
N LYS A 47 -7.02 -0.19 11.03
CA LYS A 47 -8.33 0.43 11.29
C LYS A 47 -9.43 -0.59 11.57
N LEU A 48 -9.40 -1.76 10.91
CA LEU A 48 -10.35 -2.84 11.15
C LEU A 48 -10.17 -3.48 12.54
N TYR A 49 -8.92 -3.66 12.98
CA TYR A 49 -8.62 -4.11 14.35
C TYR A 49 -8.97 -3.06 15.40
N ASP A 50 -8.70 -1.79 15.13
CA ASP A 50 -9.07 -0.67 16.01
C ASP A 50 -10.60 -0.62 16.17
N LEU A 51 -11.36 -0.82 15.08
CA LEU A 51 -12.82 -0.90 15.13
C LEU A 51 -13.30 -2.05 16.03
N GLN A 52 -12.69 -3.23 15.89
CA GLN A 52 -12.99 -4.38 16.75
C GLN A 52 -12.72 -4.09 18.23
N GLN A 53 -11.63 -3.41 18.55
CA GLN A 53 -11.22 -3.15 19.94
C GLN A 53 -12.08 -2.07 20.59
N ASN A 54 -12.43 -1.03 19.84
CA ASN A 54 -13.08 0.18 20.35
C ASN A 54 -14.61 0.17 20.25
N GLN A 55 -15.21 -0.72 19.45
CA GLN A 55 -16.66 -0.81 19.24
C GLN A 55 -17.15 -2.24 19.52
N LYS A 56 -17.10 -2.63 20.79
CA LYS A 56 -17.45 -3.99 21.25
C LYS A 56 -18.92 -4.34 21.02
N ASP A 57 -19.78 -3.34 21.00
CA ASP A 57 -21.21 -3.41 20.69
C ASP A 57 -21.49 -3.95 19.28
N LEU A 58 -20.60 -3.69 18.31
CA LEU A 58 -20.72 -4.22 16.95
C LEU A 58 -20.42 -5.72 16.85
N LYS A 59 -19.89 -6.33 17.92
CA LYS A 59 -19.52 -7.77 18.01
C LYS A 59 -18.63 -8.24 16.85
N LEU A 60 -17.76 -7.37 16.35
CA LEU A 60 -16.78 -7.70 15.33
C LEU A 60 -15.70 -8.61 15.96
N THR A 61 -15.64 -9.88 15.57
CA THR A 61 -14.71 -10.85 16.15
C THR A 61 -13.47 -11.08 15.30
N ASN A 62 -12.42 -11.65 15.90
CA ASN A 62 -11.23 -12.08 15.17
C ASN A 62 -11.53 -13.09 14.05
N LEU A 63 -12.61 -13.87 14.19
CA LEU A 63 -13.07 -14.81 13.17
C LEU A 63 -13.61 -14.11 11.92
N VAL A 64 -13.98 -12.83 12.02
CA VAL A 64 -14.41 -11.99 10.88
C VAL A 64 -13.24 -11.11 10.41
N VAL A 65 -12.53 -10.45 11.33
CA VAL A 65 -11.43 -9.53 11.02
C VAL A 65 -10.32 -10.21 10.21
N LYS A 66 -9.92 -11.44 10.56
CA LYS A 66 -8.88 -12.19 9.84
C LYS A 66 -9.25 -12.45 8.37
N PRO A 67 -10.43 -13.05 8.06
CA PRO A 67 -10.92 -13.17 6.69
C PRO A 67 -10.98 -11.86 5.92
N LEU A 68 -11.53 -10.79 6.51
CA LEU A 68 -11.61 -9.49 5.86
C LEU A 68 -10.20 -8.96 5.53
N SER A 69 -9.27 -9.06 6.48
CA SER A 69 -7.87 -8.67 6.28
C SER A 69 -7.21 -9.42 5.12
N LYS A 70 -7.49 -10.73 5.00
CA LYS A 70 -6.99 -11.55 3.89
C LYS A 70 -7.59 -11.09 2.55
N THR A 71 -8.89 -10.84 2.51
CA THR A 71 -9.57 -10.36 1.30
C THR A 71 -9.08 -8.97 0.88
N ILE A 72 -8.86 -8.06 1.82
CA ILE A 72 -8.25 -6.73 1.55
C ILE A 72 -6.89 -6.91 0.88
N ARG A 73 -5.99 -7.70 1.47
CA ARG A 73 -4.67 -7.96 0.87
C ARG A 73 -4.77 -8.54 -0.54
N TYR A 74 -5.73 -9.43 -0.77
CA TYR A 74 -5.95 -10.03 -2.08
C TYR A 74 -6.45 -9.00 -3.12
N ILE A 75 -7.45 -8.19 -2.76
CA ILE A 75 -7.99 -7.12 -3.64
C ILE A 75 -6.86 -6.18 -4.09
N PHE A 76 -6.05 -5.70 -3.13
CA PHE A 76 -4.94 -4.80 -3.43
C PHE A 76 -3.83 -5.48 -4.25
N ALA A 77 -3.53 -6.76 -3.98
CA ALA A 77 -2.51 -7.48 -4.73
C ALA A 77 -2.92 -7.75 -6.18
N LYS A 78 -4.19 -8.09 -6.40
CA LYS A 78 -4.73 -8.45 -7.72
C LYS A 78 -4.91 -7.25 -8.66
N ASN A 79 -5.24 -6.08 -8.11
CA ASN A 79 -5.65 -4.92 -8.91
C ASN A 79 -4.57 -3.81 -8.99
N GLN A 80 -3.30 -4.13 -8.79
CA GLN A 80 -2.21 -3.17 -9.06
C GLN A 80 -2.21 -2.78 -10.55
N GLY A 81 -2.02 -1.50 -10.83
CA GLY A 81 -2.11 -0.89 -12.15
C GLY A 81 -3.53 -0.78 -12.73
N GLN A 82 -4.57 -1.19 -11.99
CA GLN A 82 -5.95 -1.24 -12.49
C GLN A 82 -6.90 -0.48 -11.55
N PRO A 83 -6.96 0.87 -11.65
CA PRO A 83 -7.73 1.71 -10.73
C PRO A 83 -9.23 1.40 -10.73
N GLU A 84 -9.83 1.23 -11.92
CA GLU A 84 -11.25 0.93 -12.06
C GLU A 84 -11.61 -0.46 -11.52
N ALA A 85 -10.75 -1.46 -11.73
CA ALA A 85 -10.96 -2.80 -11.19
C ALA A 85 -10.82 -2.81 -9.66
N LEU A 86 -9.84 -2.06 -9.13
CA LEU A 86 -9.67 -1.89 -7.68
C LEU A 86 -10.89 -1.20 -7.06
N GLN A 87 -11.38 -0.12 -7.67
CA GLN A 87 -12.55 0.61 -7.19
C GLN A 87 -13.79 -0.30 -7.17
N ARG A 88 -14.04 -1.07 -8.23
CA ARG A 88 -15.16 -2.02 -8.31
C ARG A 88 -15.06 -3.11 -7.25
N ASP A 89 -13.90 -3.78 -7.14
CA ASP A 89 -13.69 -4.85 -6.14
C ASP A 89 -13.83 -4.30 -4.71
N LEU A 90 -13.34 -3.09 -4.42
CA LEU A 90 -13.51 -2.44 -3.10
C LEU A 90 -14.96 -2.02 -2.83
N ALA A 91 -15.67 -1.48 -3.82
CA ALA A 91 -17.08 -1.09 -3.69
C ALA A 91 -18.00 -2.31 -3.48
N ALA A 92 -17.66 -3.44 -4.07
CA ALA A 92 -18.36 -4.71 -3.88
C ALA A 92 -17.97 -5.43 -2.59
N PHE A 93 -16.80 -5.12 -2.01
CA PHE A 93 -16.21 -5.89 -0.92
C PHE A 93 -17.12 -6.00 0.30
N ILE A 94 -17.58 -4.87 0.85
CA ILE A 94 -18.41 -4.88 2.06
C ILE A 94 -19.81 -5.45 1.78
N PRO A 95 -20.58 -4.97 0.79
CA PRO A 95 -21.90 -5.55 0.47
C PRO A 95 -21.84 -7.07 0.28
N HIS A 96 -20.79 -7.56 -0.39
CA HIS A 96 -20.56 -8.98 -0.57
C HIS A 96 -20.55 -9.74 0.77
N GLN A 97 -19.84 -9.26 1.80
CA GLN A 97 -19.76 -9.97 3.08
C GLN A 97 -21.12 -10.07 3.80
N PHE A 98 -22.06 -9.19 3.45
CA PHE A 98 -23.42 -9.15 3.97
C PHE A 98 -24.43 -9.83 3.03
N GLY A 99 -23.96 -10.52 1.99
CA GLY A 99 -24.79 -11.29 1.06
C GLY A 99 -25.36 -10.48 -0.10
N ASP A 100 -25.05 -9.19 -0.21
CA ASP A 100 -25.39 -8.40 -1.37
C ASP A 100 -24.34 -8.60 -2.48
N HIS A 101 -24.77 -9.25 -3.55
CA HIS A 101 -23.95 -9.53 -4.72
C HIS A 101 -24.27 -8.63 -5.92
N SER A 102 -25.06 -7.57 -5.74
CA SER A 102 -25.46 -6.63 -6.81
C SER A 102 -24.25 -6.03 -7.54
N LYS A 103 -23.25 -5.58 -6.77
CA LYS A 103 -22.01 -4.93 -7.27
C LYS A 103 -20.88 -5.92 -7.59
N CYS A 104 -21.09 -7.22 -7.39
CA CYS A 104 -20.04 -8.22 -7.54
C CYS A 104 -19.80 -8.62 -9.00
N GLU A 105 -18.54 -8.86 -9.34
CA GLU A 105 -18.14 -9.51 -10.59
C GLU A 105 -17.82 -11.00 -10.39
N ALA A 106 -17.97 -11.80 -11.44
CA ALA A 106 -17.66 -13.25 -11.42
C ALA A 106 -16.18 -13.55 -11.07
N ARG A 107 -15.26 -12.65 -11.43
CA ARG A 107 -13.85 -12.79 -11.10
C ARG A 107 -13.58 -12.66 -9.59
N PHE A 108 -14.39 -11.87 -8.87
CA PHE A 108 -14.29 -11.70 -7.42
C PHE A 108 -15.22 -12.64 -6.64
N CYS A 109 -16.45 -12.83 -7.12
CA CYS A 109 -17.53 -13.44 -6.38
C CYS A 109 -17.91 -14.83 -6.90
N GLY A 110 -17.83 -15.84 -6.02
CA GLY A 110 -18.20 -17.21 -6.35
C GLY A 110 -19.68 -17.38 -6.69
N TYR A 111 -20.57 -16.57 -6.11
CA TYR A 111 -22.01 -16.56 -6.42
C TYR A 111 -22.25 -16.20 -7.89
N LYS A 112 -21.60 -15.13 -8.38
CA LYS A 112 -21.69 -14.70 -9.78
C LYS A 112 -20.96 -15.64 -10.74
N ARG A 113 -19.90 -16.31 -10.28
CA ARG A 113 -19.13 -17.27 -11.09
C ARG A 113 -19.88 -18.57 -11.35
N LYS A 114 -20.67 -19.03 -10.39
CA LYS A 114 -21.43 -20.28 -10.47
C LYS A 114 -22.89 -20.01 -10.12
N PRO A 115 -23.65 -19.36 -11.02
CA PRO A 115 -25.06 -19.14 -10.80
C PRO A 115 -25.79 -20.49 -10.67
N GLY A 116 -26.84 -20.54 -9.85
CA GLY A 116 -27.64 -21.75 -9.61
C GLY A 116 -27.06 -22.72 -8.58
N VAL A 117 -25.81 -22.55 -8.14
CA VAL A 117 -25.24 -23.34 -7.03
C VAL A 117 -25.43 -22.58 -5.72
N LYS A 118 -25.77 -23.30 -4.64
CA LYS A 118 -25.81 -22.73 -3.28
C LYS A 118 -24.44 -22.11 -2.94
N TYR A 119 -24.41 -20.79 -2.85
CA TYR A 119 -23.20 -20.06 -2.51
C TYR A 119 -22.90 -20.12 -1.01
N LEU A 120 -21.63 -20.27 -0.67
CA LEU A 120 -21.14 -20.36 0.71
C LEU A 120 -19.99 -19.38 0.90
N HIS A 121 -20.09 -18.52 1.92
CA HIS A 121 -19.01 -17.62 2.33
C HIS A 121 -17.92 -18.40 3.07
N ARG A 122 -17.11 -19.18 2.35
CA ARG A 122 -16.13 -20.11 2.95
C ARG A 122 -15.17 -19.46 3.96
N SER A 123 -14.91 -18.17 3.78
CA SER A 123 -14.02 -17.40 4.66
C SER A 123 -14.72 -16.83 5.89
N LEU A 124 -16.05 -16.76 5.94
CA LEU A 124 -16.80 -16.21 7.06
C LEU A 124 -17.27 -17.31 8.03
N PRO A 125 -17.54 -16.96 9.30
CA PRO A 125 -18.15 -17.86 10.27
C PRO A 125 -19.43 -18.50 9.74
N TYR A 126 -19.63 -19.78 10.05
CA TYR A 126 -20.80 -20.56 9.62
C TYR A 126 -21.01 -20.63 8.10
N LYS A 127 -20.01 -20.22 7.30
CA LYS A 127 -20.09 -20.14 5.83
C LYS A 127 -21.26 -19.26 5.33
N ALA A 128 -21.68 -18.30 6.15
CA ALA A 128 -22.86 -17.47 5.95
C ALA A 128 -22.49 -15.98 5.86
N PRO A 129 -23.36 -15.14 5.25
CA PRO A 129 -23.16 -13.70 5.26
C PRO A 129 -23.29 -13.13 6.68
N LEU A 130 -22.60 -12.01 6.91
CA LEU A 130 -22.79 -11.19 8.11
C LEU A 130 -24.18 -10.57 8.11
N LYS A 131 -24.75 -10.34 9.30
CA LYS A 131 -26.14 -9.88 9.45
C LYS A 131 -26.32 -8.58 10.24
N ASN A 132 -25.28 -8.06 10.88
CA ASN A 132 -25.38 -6.86 11.73
C ASN A 132 -25.41 -5.59 10.85
N PRO A 133 -26.53 -4.85 10.74
CA PRO A 133 -26.63 -3.68 9.87
C PRO A 133 -25.73 -2.52 10.33
N ALA A 134 -25.63 -2.28 11.64
CA ALA A 134 -24.76 -1.24 12.19
C ALA A 134 -23.28 -1.50 11.89
N LEU A 135 -22.86 -2.77 11.92
CA LEU A 135 -21.51 -3.16 11.49
C LEU A 135 -21.32 -2.92 9.99
N CYS A 136 -22.32 -3.22 9.16
CA CYS A 136 -22.27 -2.98 7.73
C CYS A 136 -22.04 -1.50 7.43
N GLU A 137 -22.87 -0.63 8.00
CA GLU A 137 -22.77 0.82 7.84
C GLU A 137 -21.40 1.36 8.26
N LYS A 138 -20.89 0.91 9.42
CA LYS A 138 -19.58 1.35 9.91
C LYS A 138 -18.44 0.91 9.00
N LEU A 139 -18.51 -0.31 8.46
CA LEU A 139 -17.51 -0.81 7.52
C LEU A 139 -17.61 -0.09 6.16
N VAL A 140 -18.81 0.22 5.66
CA VAL A 140 -19.00 1.01 4.44
C VAL A 140 -18.38 2.38 4.61
N SER A 141 -18.70 3.10 5.69
CA SER A 141 -18.12 4.43 5.99
C SER A 141 -16.59 4.38 6.11
N MET A 142 -16.04 3.32 6.71
CA MET A 142 -14.59 3.14 6.78
C MET A 142 -13.94 2.96 5.39
N PHE A 143 -14.62 2.28 4.47
CA PHE A 143 -14.10 1.95 3.14
C PHE A 143 -14.38 3.01 2.08
N GLU A 144 -15.37 3.86 2.25
CA GLU A 144 -15.71 4.95 1.33
C GLU A 144 -14.50 5.80 0.89
N PRO A 145 -13.67 6.36 1.80
CA PRO A 145 -12.49 7.13 1.40
C PRO A 145 -11.42 6.28 0.72
N ILE A 146 -11.41 4.96 0.93
CA ILE A 146 -10.48 4.03 0.29
C ILE A 146 -10.93 3.78 -1.16
N VAL A 147 -12.23 3.56 -1.37
CA VAL A 147 -12.85 3.42 -2.69
C VAL A 147 -12.65 4.68 -3.52
N GLY A 148 -12.90 5.87 -2.93
CA GLY A 148 -12.73 7.16 -3.60
C GLY A 148 -11.27 7.46 -4.02
N ASN A 149 -10.29 6.84 -3.36
CA ASN A 149 -8.86 7.00 -3.65
C ASN A 149 -8.26 5.79 -4.40
N ALA A 150 -9.07 4.99 -5.09
CA ALA A 150 -8.61 3.78 -5.79
C ALA A 150 -7.47 4.08 -6.77
N THR A 151 -7.45 5.23 -7.44
CA THR A 151 -6.36 5.64 -8.33
C THR A 151 -5.00 5.63 -7.62
N VAL A 152 -4.91 6.22 -6.43
CA VAL A 152 -3.68 6.22 -5.62
C VAL A 152 -3.31 4.80 -5.17
N TYR A 153 -4.30 4.03 -4.71
CA TYR A 153 -4.08 2.67 -4.20
C TYR A 153 -3.82 1.61 -5.28
N SER A 154 -4.06 1.93 -6.55
CA SER A 154 -3.73 1.08 -7.68
C SER A 154 -2.28 1.20 -8.12
N ASP A 155 -1.61 2.29 -7.75
CA ASP A 155 -0.21 2.57 -8.09
C ASP A 155 0.66 2.57 -6.82
N LEU A 156 0.73 1.44 -6.12
CA LEU A 156 1.55 1.32 -4.90
C LEU A 156 2.95 0.80 -5.20
N GLY A 157 3.93 1.28 -4.42
CA GLY A 157 5.34 0.94 -4.51
C GLY A 157 5.67 -0.41 -3.87
N SER A 158 6.89 -0.89 -4.12
CA SER A 158 7.33 -2.20 -3.63
C SER A 158 7.98 -2.09 -2.27
N SER A 159 7.39 -2.75 -1.27
CA SER A 159 7.98 -2.82 0.08
C SER A 159 9.34 -3.50 0.09
N GLN A 160 9.54 -4.49 -0.77
CA GLN A 160 10.84 -5.16 -0.89
C GLN A 160 11.91 -4.20 -1.43
N ALA A 161 11.55 -3.33 -2.38
CA ALA A 161 12.46 -2.32 -2.89
C ALA A 161 12.81 -1.28 -1.81
N CYS A 162 11.81 -0.80 -1.05
CA CYS A 162 12.03 0.11 0.07
C CYS A 162 12.93 -0.51 1.16
N GLU A 163 12.67 -1.76 1.55
CA GLU A 163 13.47 -2.47 2.56
C GLU A 163 14.90 -2.74 2.07
N ALA A 164 15.07 -3.12 0.80
CA ALA A 164 16.38 -3.32 0.18
C ALA A 164 17.19 -2.00 0.11
N ALA A 165 16.54 -0.89 -0.27
CA ALA A 165 17.16 0.43 -0.29
C ALA A 165 17.62 0.86 1.11
N HIS A 166 16.75 0.74 2.12
CA HIS A 166 17.10 1.08 3.50
C HIS A 166 18.23 0.19 4.04
N ARG A 167 18.21 -1.11 3.73
CA ARG A 167 19.30 -2.03 4.10
C ARG A 167 20.62 -1.63 3.45
N THR A 168 20.61 -1.29 2.18
CA THR A 168 21.82 -0.91 1.43
C THR A 168 22.42 0.38 2.00
N ALA A 169 21.59 1.40 2.25
CA ALA A 169 22.02 2.64 2.91
C ALA A 169 22.62 2.37 4.30
N SER A 170 21.94 1.54 5.10
CA SER A 170 22.39 1.19 6.45
C SER A 170 23.70 0.40 6.47
N LEU A 171 24.00 -0.38 5.43
CA LEU A 171 25.26 -1.13 5.32
C LEU A 171 26.43 -0.24 4.89
N ARG A 172 26.18 0.78 4.06
CA ARG A 172 27.23 1.69 3.55
C ARG A 172 27.53 2.84 4.52
N ALA A 173 26.51 3.29 5.26
CA ALA A 173 26.61 4.31 6.30
C ALA A 173 25.94 3.83 7.60
N PRO A 174 26.51 2.84 8.29
CA PRO A 174 25.93 2.33 9.53
C PRO A 174 25.97 3.36 10.65
N LYS A 175 24.88 3.45 11.43
CA LYS A 175 24.69 4.44 12.51
C LYS A 175 25.72 4.38 13.64
N HIS A 176 26.38 3.23 13.83
CA HIS A 176 27.39 3.07 14.89
C HIS A 176 28.75 3.65 14.50
N LEU A 177 28.94 4.06 13.24
CA LEU A 177 30.14 4.74 12.76
C LEU A 177 29.81 6.21 12.51
N HIS A 178 30.69 7.10 12.96
CA HIS A 178 30.50 8.54 12.80
C HIS A 178 30.96 8.98 11.40
N TYR A 179 30.00 9.39 10.56
CA TYR A 179 30.27 9.95 9.22
C TYR A 179 29.77 11.40 9.05
N GLY A 180 29.10 11.95 10.07
CA GLY A 180 28.34 13.20 9.96
C GLY A 180 29.17 14.49 9.89
N GLU A 181 30.42 14.46 10.33
CA GLU A 181 31.33 15.63 10.33
C GLU A 181 32.20 15.75 9.08
N SER A 182 31.91 14.98 8.02
CA SER A 182 32.61 15.06 6.74
C SER A 182 31.66 14.83 5.57
N GLU A 183 32.12 15.14 4.35
CA GLU A 183 31.40 14.80 3.11
C GLU A 183 31.22 13.28 2.91
N SER A 184 31.87 12.45 3.74
CA SER A 184 31.80 10.99 3.64
C SER A 184 30.37 10.45 3.72
N LEU A 185 29.53 11.00 4.60
CA LEU A 185 28.14 10.57 4.70
C LEU A 185 27.37 10.88 3.41
N ASP A 186 27.52 12.11 2.92
CA ASP A 186 26.83 12.57 1.72
C ASP A 186 27.27 11.78 0.48
N TYR A 187 28.58 11.59 0.28
CA TYR A 187 29.13 10.76 -0.80
C TYR A 187 28.58 9.33 -0.75
N LYS A 188 28.57 8.70 0.44
CA LYS A 188 28.07 7.34 0.61
C LYS A 188 26.58 7.23 0.29
N LEU A 189 25.77 8.19 0.73
CA LEU A 189 24.33 8.21 0.44
C LEU A 189 24.06 8.46 -1.04
N LYS A 190 24.75 9.43 -1.67
CA LYS A 190 24.67 9.71 -3.11
C LYS A 190 25.05 8.49 -3.96
N ALA A 191 26.21 7.87 -3.69
CA ALA A 191 26.65 6.65 -4.37
C ALA A 191 25.71 5.47 -4.13
N THR A 192 25.01 5.43 -2.99
CA THR A 192 23.97 4.42 -2.72
C THR A 192 22.72 4.66 -3.55
N ALA A 193 22.24 5.91 -3.63
CA ALA A 193 21.11 6.28 -4.46
C ALA A 193 21.37 5.98 -5.94
N ALA A 194 22.54 6.38 -6.46
CA ALA A 194 22.95 6.06 -7.84
C ALA A 194 22.97 4.54 -8.07
N CYS A 195 23.58 3.77 -7.18
CA CYS A 195 23.62 2.31 -7.28
C CYS A 195 22.22 1.66 -7.29
N ILE A 196 21.28 2.20 -6.53
CA ILE A 196 19.89 1.69 -6.46
C ILE A 196 19.13 2.04 -7.74
N ASN A 197 19.32 3.24 -8.28
CA ASN A 197 18.58 3.74 -9.43
C ASN A 197 19.12 3.22 -10.78
N GLU A 198 20.45 3.13 -10.91
CA GLU A 198 21.16 2.90 -12.18
C GLU A 198 21.95 1.58 -12.21
N GLY A 199 21.99 0.83 -11.11
CA GLY A 199 22.71 -0.44 -11.02
C GLY A 199 24.20 -0.25 -10.77
N ARG A 200 25.09 -1.04 -11.39
CA ARG A 200 26.56 -0.90 -11.24
C ARG A 200 27.19 0.07 -12.24
N SER A 201 26.42 0.54 -13.22
CA SER A 201 26.89 1.41 -14.31
C SER A 201 27.32 2.80 -13.81
N TYR A 202 26.89 3.23 -12.62
CA TYR A 202 27.36 4.50 -12.03
C TYR A 202 28.87 4.51 -11.73
N LEU A 203 29.53 3.33 -11.65
CA LEU A 203 30.96 3.25 -11.37
C LEU A 203 31.82 3.62 -12.57
N SER A 204 31.33 3.48 -13.81
CA SER A 204 32.08 3.87 -15.00
C SER A 204 32.17 5.39 -15.17
N GLU A 205 31.17 6.15 -14.70
CA GLU A 205 31.12 7.61 -14.84
C GLU A 205 32.01 8.35 -13.82
N VAL A 206 32.35 7.72 -12.68
CA VAL A 206 33.22 8.32 -11.65
C VAL A 206 34.69 8.35 -12.09
N ASN A 207 35.09 7.52 -13.05
CA ASN A 207 36.46 7.46 -13.56
C ASN A 207 36.74 8.43 -14.72
N ASP A 208 35.72 9.11 -15.23
CA ASP A 208 35.83 10.07 -16.33
C ASP A 208 35.81 11.55 -15.85
N SER A 209 35.93 11.79 -14.54
CA SER A 209 35.91 13.13 -13.89
C SER A 209 37.30 13.64 -13.50
#